data_AF-A0A497TBF4-F1
#
_entry.id   AF-A0A497TBF4-F1
#
_cell.length_a   1.000
_cell.length_b   1.000
_cell.length_c   1.000
_cell.angle_alpha   90.00
_cell.angle_beta   90.00
_cell.angle_gamma   90.00
#
_symmetry.space_group_name_H-M   'P 1'
#
loop_
_entity.id
_entity.type
_entity.pdbx_description
1 polymer ?
#
loop_
_entity_poly.entity_id
_entity_poly.type
_entity_poly.pdbx_seq_one_letter_code
_entity_poly.pdbx_strand_id
1 'polypeptide(L)'
;IKISKALKEKGIEVKIHDPYYTEEEIRKITKCESFGFPEGLQEFDAVLIVADHSLYKFTPNKEILKNLKNCKLILDNTEIWKKIDFPETIEYHIAGNRRWLG
;
A
#
# COMPACT_ATOMS: atom_id res chain seq x y z
N ILE A 1 -3.75 9.90 7.34
CA ILE A 1 -4.49 11.17 7.11
C ILE A 1 -3.68 12.18 6.28
N LYS A 2 -2.50 12.64 6.71
CA LYS A 2 -1.75 13.69 5.98
C LYS A 2 -1.33 13.25 4.56
N ILE A 3 -0.85 12.02 4.40
CA ILE A 3 -0.34 11.54 3.11
C ILE A 3 -1.45 11.34 2.07
N SER A 4 -2.58 10.74 2.45
CA SER A 4 -3.72 10.57 1.55
C SER A 4 -4.30 11.90 1.09
N LYS A 5 -4.36 12.90 1.97
CA LYS A 5 -4.75 14.27 1.60
C LYS A 5 -3.80 14.88 0.58
N ALA A 6 -2.48 14.82 0.81
CA ALA A 6 -1.48 15.38 -0.10
C ALA A 6 -1.48 14.72 -1.49
N LEU A 7 -1.74 13.41 -1.56
CA LEU A 7 -1.87 12.69 -2.83
C LEU A 7 -3.14 13.12 -3.59
N LYS A 8 -4.27 13.23 -2.90
CA LYS A 8 -5.52 13.71 -3.50
C LYS A 8 -5.42 15.16 -4.01
N GLU A 9 -4.73 16.03 -3.29
CA GLU A 9 -4.45 17.41 -3.74
C GLU A 9 -3.62 17.47 -5.03
N LYS A 10 -2.88 16.40 -5.34
CA LYS A 10 -2.15 16.22 -6.61
C LYS A 10 -2.97 15.51 -7.69
N GLY A 11 -4.26 15.26 -7.45
CA GLY A 11 -5.15 14.58 -8.40
C GLY A 11 -4.99 13.05 -8.46
N ILE A 12 -4.31 12.45 -7.47
CA ILE A 12 -4.12 11.00 -7.40
C ILE A 12 -5.34 10.37 -6.71
N GLU A 13 -5.87 9.29 -7.30
CA GLU A 13 -6.91 8.48 -6.68
C GLU A 13 -6.31 7.64 -5.55
N VAL A 14 -6.95 7.68 -4.37
CA VAL A 14 -6.44 7.02 -3.17
C VAL A 14 -7.56 6.24 -2.51
N LYS A 15 -7.30 4.94 -2.28
CA LYS A 15 -8.07 4.10 -1.37
C LYS A 15 -7.20 3.68 -0.20
N ILE A 16 -7.84 3.38 0.94
CA ILE A 16 -7.16 3.05 2.20
C ILE A 16 -7.72 1.73 2.73
N HIS A 17 -6.84 0.80 3.05
CA HIS A 17 -7.18 -0.36 3.84
C HIS A 17 -6.53 -0.24 5.21
N ASP A 18 -7.29 -0.49 6.26
CA ASP A 18 -6.81 -0.62 7.62
C ASP A 18 -7.68 -1.68 8.33
N PRO A 19 -7.10 -2.81 8.80
CA PRO A 19 -7.86 -3.90 9.40
C PRO A 19 -8.54 -3.54 10.73
N TYR A 20 -8.19 -2.40 11.33
CA TYR A 20 -8.75 -1.95 12.60
C TYR A 20 -9.84 -0.88 12.46
N TYR A 21 -10.12 -0.43 11.23
CA TYR A 21 -11.17 0.54 10.96
C TYR A 21 -12.18 -0.02 9.96
N THR A 22 -13.44 0.28 10.21
CA THR A 22 -14.51 0.01 9.25
C THR A 22 -14.42 0.95 8.05
N GLU A 23 -15.03 0.57 6.93
CA GLU A 23 -15.11 1.40 5.72
C GLU A 23 -15.72 2.78 6.00
N GLU A 24 -16.74 2.83 6.87
CA GLU A 24 -17.39 4.07 7.29
C GLU A 24 -16.43 4.97 8.07
N GLU A 25 -15.65 4.41 8.99
CA GLU A 25 -14.65 5.15 9.77
C GLU A 25 -13.54 5.68 8.87
N ILE A 26 -13.01 4.84 7.97
CA ILE A 26 -12.00 5.22 6.97
C ILE A 26 -12.53 6.40 6.15
N ARG A 27 -13.74 6.28 5.60
CA ARG A 27 -14.36 7.35 4.78
C ARG A 27 -14.59 8.61 5.59
N LYS A 28 -15.03 8.50 6.85
CA LYS A 28 -15.28 9.64 7.74
C LYS A 28 -13.98 10.41 8.04
N ILE A 29 -12.90 9.70 8.37
CA ILE A 29 -11.61 10.25 8.81
C ILE A 29 -10.80 10.79 7.63
N THR A 30 -10.76 10.05 6.52
CA THR A 30 -9.79 10.29 5.44
C THR A 30 -10.42 10.86 4.17
N LYS A 31 -11.76 10.77 4.03
CA LYS A 31 -12.49 11.08 2.79
C LYS A 31 -12.04 10.23 1.59
N CYS A 32 -11.42 9.09 1.85
CA CYS A 32 -11.02 8.09 0.85
C CYS A 32 -11.96 6.90 0.92
N GLU A 33 -12.08 6.15 -0.16
CA GLU A 33 -12.74 4.86 -0.15
C GLU A 33 -11.84 3.80 0.50
N SER A 34 -12.44 2.71 0.96
CA SER A 34 -11.73 1.50 1.34
C SER A 34 -11.56 0.55 0.16
N PHE A 35 -10.69 -0.44 0.32
CA PHE A 35 -10.58 -1.59 -0.58
C PHE A 35 -10.40 -2.85 0.27
N GLY A 36 -10.72 -4.03 -0.27
CA GLY A 36 -10.49 -5.29 0.42
C GLY A 36 -9.06 -5.80 0.23
N PHE A 37 -8.43 -6.31 1.28
CA PHE A 37 -7.07 -6.86 1.22
C PHE A 37 -7.06 -8.39 1.42
N PRO A 38 -6.25 -9.16 0.66
CA PRO A 38 -5.30 -8.70 -0.37
C PRO A 38 -5.89 -8.52 -1.77
N GLU A 39 -7.12 -8.96 -2.04
CA GLU A 39 -7.68 -9.06 -3.40
C GLU A 39 -7.76 -7.72 -4.13
N GLY A 40 -8.12 -6.64 -3.43
CA GLY A 40 -8.24 -5.29 -3.98
C GLY A 40 -6.90 -4.66 -4.37
N LEU A 41 -5.75 -5.25 -4.00
CA LEU A 41 -4.43 -4.77 -4.46
C LEU A 41 -4.34 -4.73 -6.00
N GLN A 42 -5.15 -5.53 -6.69
CA GLN A 42 -5.17 -5.59 -8.15
C GLN A 42 -5.67 -4.30 -8.81
N GLU A 43 -6.31 -3.41 -8.06
CA GLU A 43 -6.83 -2.13 -8.57
C GLU A 43 -5.74 -1.05 -8.73
N PHE A 44 -4.57 -1.24 -8.12
CA PHE A 44 -3.59 -0.15 -7.97
C PHE A 44 -2.34 -0.34 -8.83
N ASP A 45 -1.84 0.78 -9.35
CA ASP A 45 -0.52 0.88 -9.97
C ASP A 45 0.59 1.19 -8.94
N ALA A 46 0.23 1.69 -7.75
CA ALA A 46 1.15 1.94 -6.66
C ALA A 46 0.58 1.53 -5.29
N VAL A 47 1.43 0.97 -4.43
CA VAL A 47 1.08 0.60 -3.04
C VAL A 47 1.98 1.35 -2.07
N LEU A 48 1.38 1.97 -1.05
CA LEU A 48 2.09 2.66 0.02
C LEU A 48 1.74 2.01 1.36
N ILE A 49 2.75 1.44 2.02
CA ILE A 49 2.62 0.79 3.32
C ILE A 49 3.13 1.75 4.39
N VAL A 50 2.24 2.17 5.28
CA VAL A 50 2.56 3.14 6.35
C VAL A 50 2.39 2.58 7.75
N ALA A 51 1.81 1.38 7.90
CA ALA A 51 1.55 0.74 9.17
C ALA A 51 1.96 -0.74 9.12
N ASP A 52 2.50 -1.25 10.23
CA ASP A 52 3.06 -2.58 10.38
C ASP A 52 2.03 -3.60 10.93
N HIS A 53 0.77 -3.49 10.48
CA HIS A 53 -0.29 -4.37 10.95
C HIS A 53 0.01 -5.84 10.65
N SER A 54 -0.28 -6.70 11.63
CA SER A 54 -0.04 -8.15 11.56
C SER A 54 -0.62 -8.80 10.29
N LEU A 55 -1.80 -8.34 9.84
CA LEU A 55 -2.42 -8.82 8.62
C LEU A 55 -1.45 -8.77 7.43
N TYR A 56 -0.83 -7.62 7.18
CA TYR A 56 0.08 -7.42 6.06
C TYR A 56 1.37 -8.22 6.16
N LYS A 57 1.83 -8.49 7.38
CA LYS A 57 3.03 -9.27 7.68
C LYS A 57 2.82 -10.77 7.52
N PHE A 58 1.64 -11.27 7.87
CA PHE A 58 1.35 -12.71 7.89
C PHE A 58 0.56 -13.20 6.67
N THR A 59 0.04 -12.31 5.81
CA THR A 59 -0.50 -12.71 4.52
C THR A 59 0.58 -13.38 3.67
N PRO A 60 0.34 -14.58 3.13
CA PRO A 60 1.34 -15.29 2.35
C PRO A 60 1.85 -14.47 1.16
N ASN A 61 3.17 -14.43 0.96
CA ASN A 61 3.79 -13.70 -0.16
C ASN A 61 3.18 -14.05 -1.52
N LYS A 62 2.77 -15.32 -1.72
CA LYS A 62 2.10 -15.77 -2.95
C LYS A 62 0.78 -15.05 -3.19
N GLU A 63 0.00 -14.80 -2.14
CA GLU A 63 -1.27 -14.04 -2.24
C GLU A 63 -1.00 -12.56 -2.47
N ILE A 64 0.04 -11.98 -1.86
CA ILE A 64 0.44 -10.60 -2.16
C ILE A 64 0.83 -10.47 -3.64
N LEU A 65 1.76 -11.30 -4.11
CA LEU A 65 2.25 -11.27 -5.49
C LEU A 65 1.14 -11.51 -6.52
N LYS A 66 0.23 -12.46 -6.25
CA LYS A 66 -0.91 -12.75 -7.12
C LYS A 66 -1.85 -11.56 -7.32
N ASN A 67 -1.96 -10.67 -6.32
CA ASN A 67 -2.84 -9.51 -6.37
C ASN A 67 -2.13 -8.20 -6.78
N LEU A 68 -0.80 -8.20 -7.00
CA LEU A 68 -0.04 -7.02 -7.45
C LEU A 68 0.07 -6.90 -8.98
N LYS A 69 -0.88 -7.45 -9.74
CA LYS A 69 -0.77 -7.59 -11.21
C LYS A 69 -0.57 -6.29 -11.97
N ASN A 70 -1.18 -5.21 -11.49
CA ASN A 70 -1.10 -3.88 -12.12
C ASN A 70 -0.09 -2.96 -11.43
N CYS A 71 0.47 -3.40 -10.31
CA CYS A 71 1.37 -2.60 -9.50
C CYS A 71 2.71 -2.41 -10.22
N LYS A 72 3.25 -1.21 -10.13
CA LYS A 72 4.54 -0.79 -10.68
C LYS A 72 5.45 -0.20 -9.61
N LEU A 73 4.88 0.28 -8.51
CA LEU A 73 5.62 0.93 -7.43
C LEU A 73 5.11 0.50 -6.06
N ILE A 74 6.01 0.12 -5.18
CA ILE A 74 5.72 -0.15 -3.77
C ILE A 74 6.64 0.69 -2.90
N LEU A 75 6.04 1.49 -2.03
CA LEU A 75 6.73 2.28 -1.02
C LEU A 75 6.42 1.67 0.36
N ASP A 76 7.42 1.03 0.96
CA ASP A 76 7.29 0.36 2.25
C ASP A 76 7.99 1.16 3.35
N ASN A 77 7.19 1.89 4.14
CA ASN A 77 7.70 2.69 5.25
C ASN A 77 7.95 1.86 6.52
N THR A 78 7.55 0.59 6.55
CA THR A 78 7.62 -0.26 7.75
C THR A 78 8.48 -1.51 7.57
N GLU A 79 9.02 -1.70 6.36
CA GLU A 79 9.86 -2.84 5.97
C GLU A 79 9.17 -4.21 6.10
N ILE A 80 7.85 -4.25 6.18
CA ILE A 80 7.13 -5.51 6.40
C ILE A 80 7.17 -6.44 5.20
N TRP A 81 7.36 -5.88 3.99
CA TRP A 81 7.45 -6.64 2.75
C TRP A 81 8.89 -6.77 2.22
N LYS A 82 9.91 -6.40 3.01
CA LYS A 82 11.32 -6.44 2.58
C LYS A 82 11.86 -7.82 2.17
N LYS A 83 11.15 -8.89 2.54
CA LYS A 83 11.51 -10.28 2.22
C LYS A 83 10.69 -10.86 1.07
N ILE A 84 9.79 -10.09 0.49
CA ILE A 84 9.05 -10.51 -0.71
C ILE A 84 9.97 -10.29 -1.92
N ASP A 85 10.10 -11.33 -2.74
CA ASP A 85 10.81 -11.25 -4.00
C ASP A 85 9.83 -10.72 -5.06
N PHE A 86 9.87 -9.40 -5.29
CA PHE A 86 9.01 -8.75 -6.27
C PHE A 86 9.57 -8.92 -7.68
N PRO A 87 8.70 -9.06 -8.71
CA PRO A 87 9.15 -9.07 -10.09
C PRO A 87 9.84 -7.75 -10.46
N GLU A 88 10.77 -7.78 -11.41
CA GLU A 88 11.52 -6.60 -11.86
C GLU A 88 10.63 -5.46 -12.42
N THR A 89 9.39 -5.78 -12.78
CA THR A 89 8.39 -4.80 -13.22
C THR A 89 7.84 -3.94 -12.08
N ILE A 90 8.12 -4.30 -10.82
CA ILE A 90 7.69 -3.58 -9.62
C ILE A 90 8.92 -2.92 -8.99
N GLU A 91 8.92 -1.60 -8.97
CA GLU A 91 9.89 -0.81 -8.24
C GLU A 91 9.55 -0.84 -6.75
N TYR A 92 10.40 -1.46 -5.92
CA TYR A 92 10.21 -1.55 -4.48
C TYR A 92 11.22 -0.68 -3.72
N HIS A 93 10.71 0.23 -2.89
CA HIS A 93 11.54 1.10 -2.06
C HIS A 93 11.15 1.02 -0.60
N ILE A 94 12.17 1.04 0.26
CA ILE A 94 12.02 1.18 1.71
C ILE A 94 12.34 2.62 2.10
N ALA A 95 11.45 3.25 2.87
CA ALA A 95 11.67 4.61 3.34
C ALA A 95 12.96 4.71 4.15
N GLY A 96 13.82 5.69 3.82
CA GLY A 96 15.10 5.90 4.50
C GLY A 96 16.25 5.00 4.02
N ASN A 97 16.02 4.13 3.03
CA ASN A 97 17.09 3.35 2.42
C ASN A 97 17.96 4.21 1.47
N ARG A 98 19.17 3.73 1.15
CA ARG A 98 20.11 4.39 0.25
C ARG A 98 19.45 4.58 -1.13
N ARG A 99 19.48 5.81 -1.67
CA ARG A 99 18.82 6.26 -2.92
C ARG A 99 17.32 6.56 -2.86
N TRP A 100 16.73 6.72 -1.67
CA TRP A 100 15.32 7.08 -1.51
C TRP A 100 14.87 8.40 -2.18
N LEU A 101 15.75 9.40 -2.31
CA LEU A 101 15.43 10.72 -2.90
C LEU A 101 16.13 11.01 -4.25
N GLY A 102 16.80 10.01 -4.85
CA GLY A 102 17.73 10.22 -5.96
C GLY A 102 19.15 10.51 -5.49
#